data_AF-A0A158L1E3-F1
#
_entry.id   AF-A0A158L1E3-F1
#
_cell.length_a   1.000
_cell.length_b   1.000
_cell.length_c   1.000
_cell.angle_alpha   90.00
_cell.angle_beta   90.00
_cell.angle_gamma   90.00
#
_symmetry.space_group_name_H-M   'P 1'
#
loop_
_entity.id
_entity.type
_entity.pdbx_description
1 polymer ?
#
loop_
_entity_poly.entity_id
_entity_poly.type
_entity_poly.pdbx_seq_one_letter_code
_entity_poly.pdbx_strand_id
1 'polypeptide(L)' 'MVDMLPAAITAGDLPIELEALQAFALEQNRLARVLWEQLESLQHQIAQLNRARFGASSERLAVFTPTEN' A
#
# COMPACT_ATOMS: atom_id res chain seq x y z
N MET A 1 5.31 8.40 15.53
CA MET A 1 5.02 6.96 15.68
C MET A 1 6.23 6.25 15.12
N VAL A 2 6.88 5.40 15.91
CA VAL A 2 8.25 4.90 15.67
C VAL A 2 8.40 4.35 14.25
N ASP A 3 9.37 4.88 13.49
CA ASP A 3 9.91 4.29 12.26
C ASP A 3 10.62 2.97 12.61
N MET A 4 9.85 1.96 13.01
CA MET A 4 10.38 0.62 13.15
C MET A 4 10.20 -0.05 11.79
N LEU A 5 11.21 0.11 10.93
CA LEU A 5 11.41 -0.80 9.81
C LEU A 5 11.27 -2.23 10.35
N PRO A 6 10.48 -3.12 9.71
CA PRO A 6 10.39 -4.50 10.15
C PRO A 6 11.81 -5.07 10.20
N ALA A 7 12.19 -5.60 11.37
CA ALA A 7 13.51 -6.18 11.56
C ALA A 7 13.72 -7.26 10.48
N ALA A 8 14.83 -7.15 9.74
CA ALA A 8 15.15 -8.12 8.70
C ALA A 8 15.39 -9.49 9.36
N ILE A 9 14.67 -10.51 8.90
CA ILE A 9 14.88 -11.89 9.33
C ILE A 9 16.19 -12.38 8.71
N THR A 10 17.12 -12.81 9.55
CA THR A 10 18.39 -13.40 9.14
C THR A 10 18.34 -14.92 9.28
N ALA A 11 19.32 -15.62 8.70
CA ALA A 11 19.41 -17.08 8.81
C ALA A 11 19.53 -17.56 10.27
N GLY A 12 20.03 -16.72 11.18
CA GLY A 12 20.13 -17.04 12.61
C GLY A 12 18.80 -16.98 13.36
N ASP A 13 17.77 -16.37 12.77
CA ASP A 13 16.44 -16.24 13.34
C ASP A 13 15.51 -17.40 12.94
N LEU A 14 15.98 -18.30 12.07
CA LEU A 14 15.18 -19.41 11.57
C LEU A 14 15.13 -20.56 12.60
N PRO A 15 13.95 -21.16 12.80
CA PRO A 15 13.85 -22.39 13.58
C PRO A 15 14.68 -23.51 12.95
N ILE A 16 15.28 -24.35 13.81
CA ILE A 16 16.11 -25.48 13.38
C ILE A 16 15.22 -26.69 13.08
N GLU A 17 14.14 -26.87 13.84
CA GLU A 17 13.17 -27.93 13.63
C GLU A 17 12.35 -27.68 12.35
N LEU A 18 12.20 -28.72 11.52
CA LEU A 18 11.54 -28.61 10.22
C LEU A 18 10.09 -28.15 10.34
N GLU A 19 9.35 -28.69 11.31
CA GLU A 19 7.95 -28.34 11.57
C GLU A 19 7.82 -26.88 12.00
N ALA A 20 8.75 -26.41 12.84
CA ALA A 20 8.79 -25.02 13.28
C ALA A 20 9.16 -24.08 12.13
N LEU A 21 10.10 -24.47 11.27
CA LEU A 21 10.48 -23.72 10.07
C LEU A 21 9.31 -23.63 9.08
N GLN A 22 8.54 -24.70 8.91
CA GLN A 22 7.36 -24.69 8.05
C GLN A 22 6.27 -23.75 8.60
N ALA A 23 5.97 -23.84 9.90
CA ALA A 23 5.01 -22.94 10.55
C ALA A 23 5.46 -21.48 10.44
N PHE A 24 6.75 -21.21 10.62
CA PHE A 24 7.34 -19.89 10.44
C PHE A 24 7.16 -19.38 9.00
N ALA A 25 7.49 -20.19 7.99
CA ALA A 25 7.35 -19.80 6.59
C ALA A 25 5.89 -19.51 6.20
N LEU A 26 4.93 -20.28 6.72
CA LEU A 26 3.50 -20.03 6.51
C LEU A 26 3.07 -18.68 7.12
N GLU A 27 3.55 -18.35 8.32
CA GLU A 27 3.25 -17.07 8.95
C GLU A 27 3.89 -15.90 8.20
N GLN A 28 5.14 -16.04 7.74
CA GLN A 28 5.76 -15.01 6.90
C GLN A 28 5.00 -14.78 5.59
N ASN A 29 4.52 -15.85 4.94
CA ASN A 29 3.68 -15.75 3.75
C ASN A 29 2.34 -15.05 4.05
N ARG A 30 1.71 -15.36 5.20
CA ARG A 30 0.48 -14.71 5.64
C ARG A 30 0.69 -13.21 5.83
N LEU A 31 1.77 -12.81 6.50
CA LEU A 31 2.13 -11.41 6.72
C LEU A 31 2.43 -10.69 5.40
N ALA A 32 3.21 -11.30 4.50
CA ALA A 32 3.51 -10.74 3.18
C ALA A 32 2.23 -10.46 2.38
N ARG A 33 1.26 -11.38 2.41
CA ARG A 33 -0.04 -11.21 1.76
C ARG A 33 -0.82 -10.03 2.33
N VAL A 34 -0.93 -9.93 3.65
CA VAL A 34 -1.64 -8.81 4.31
C VAL A 34 -1.00 -7.47 3.95
N LEU A 35 0.33 -7.39 3.96
CA LEU A 35 1.06 -6.18 3.57
C LEU A 35 0.81 -5.82 2.10
N TRP A 36 0.75 -6.81 1.21
CA TRP A 36 0.43 -6.59 -0.19
C TRP A 36 -0.98 -6.02 -0.39
N GLU A 37 -1.99 -6.61 0.27
CA GLU A 37 -3.38 -6.14 0.22
C GLU A 37 -3.51 -4.70 0.77
N GLN A 38 -2.76 -4.36 1.83
CA GLN A 38 -2.69 -2.99 2.35
C GLN A 38 -2.07 -2.02 1.35
N LEU A 39 -0.97 -2.42 0.70
CA LEU A 39 -0.32 -1.60 -0.32
C LEU A 39 -1.27 -1.33 -1.50
N GLU A 40 -1.97 -2.35 -1.99
CA GLU A 40 -2.97 -2.20 -3.05
C GLU A 40 -4.07 -1.23 -2.62
N SER A 41 -4.62 -1.37 -1.41
CA SER A 41 -5.63 -0.45 -0.88
C SER A 41 -5.15 1.00 -0.87
N LEU A 42 -3.92 1.25 -0.41
CA LEU A 42 -3.33 2.59 -0.41
C LEU A 42 -3.15 3.15 -1.84
N GLN A 43 -2.68 2.32 -2.77
CA GLN A 43 -2.55 2.72 -4.18
C GLN A 43 -3.91 3.11 -4.78
N HIS A 44 -4.97 2.36 -4.48
CA HIS A 44 -6.32 2.68 -4.92
C HIS A 44 -6.82 4.00 -4.33
N GLN A 45 -6.60 4.24 -3.03
CA GLN A 45 -6.96 5.50 -2.38
C GLN A 45 -6.24 6.69 -3.00
N ILE A 46 -4.93 6.57 -3.27
CA ILE A 46 -4.15 7.61 -3.94
C ILE A 46 -4.68 7.87 -5.36
N ALA A 47 -5.00 6.82 -6.11
CA ALA A 47 -5.58 6.97 -7.45
C ALA A 47 -6.94 7.68 -7.41
N GLN A 48 -7.81 7.33 -6.45
CA GLN A 48 -9.10 7.99 -6.26
C GLN A 48 -8.94 9.46 -5.88
N LEU A 49 -8.06 9.79 -4.94
CA LEU A 49 -7.76 11.16 -4.55
C LEU A 49 -7.23 11.99 -5.72
N ASN A 50 -6.31 11.43 -6.52
CA ASN A 50 -5.81 12.09 -7.71
C ASN A 50 -6.93 12.37 -8.71
N ARG A 51 -7.81 11.38 -8.99
CA ARG A 51 -8.95 11.59 -9.87
C ARG A 51 -9.91 12.65 -9.35
N ALA A 52 -10.25 12.64 -8.06
CA ALA A 52 -11.13 13.63 -7.46
C ALA A 52 -10.52 15.05 -7.55
N ARG A 53 -9.21 15.17 -7.27
CA ARG A 53 -8.49 16.44 -7.37
C ARG A 53 -8.44 16.99 -8.79
N PHE A 54 -8.07 16.17 -9.77
CA PHE A 54 -7.97 16.61 -11.17
C PHE A 54 -9.34 16.75 -11.85
N GLY A 55 -10.33 15.95 -11.47
CA GLY A 55 -11.72 16.10 -11.93
C GLY A 55 -12.32 17.43 -11.46
N ALA A 56 -12.18 17.76 -10.17
CA ALA A 56 -12.64 19.04 -9.62
C ALA A 56 -11.87 20.25 -10.19
N SER A 57 -10.59 20.11 -10.50
CA SER A 57 -9.81 21.15 -11.18
C SER A 57 -10.24 21.35 -12.64
N SER A 58 -10.62 20.28 -13.35
CA SER A 58 -11.12 20.34 -14.73
C SER A 58 -12.47 21.07 -14.80
N GLU A 59 -13.39 20.80 -13.87
CA GLU A 59 -14.67 21.50 -13.78
C GLU A 59 -14.49 22.99 -13.49
N ARG A 60 -13.55 23.36 -12.61
CA ARG A 60 -13.23 24.78 -12.37
C ARG A 60 -12.66 25.47 -13.60
N LEU A 61 -11.87 24.78 -14.42
CA LEU A 61 -11.34 25.35 -15.67
C LEU A 61 -12.42 25.50 -16.74
N ALA A 62 -13.38 24.58 -16.83
CA ALA A 62 -14.53 24.68 -17.74
C ALA A 62 -15.49 25.83 -17.34
N VAL A 63 -15.61 26.13 -16.05
CA VAL A 63 -16.37 27.31 -15.56
C VAL A 63 -15.69 28.64 -15.92
N PHE A 64 -14.37 28.63 -16.20
CA PHE A 64 -13.58 29.82 -16.51
C PHE A 64 -13.44 30.12 -18.01
N THR A 65 -14.10 29.39 -18.92
CA THR A 65 -14.21 29.85 -20.31
C THR A 65 -15.20 31.03 -20.33
N PRO A 66 -14.76 32.28 -20.59
CA PRO A 66 -15.70 33.37 -20.73
C PRO A 66 -16.48 33.12 -22.01
N THR A 67 -17.79 32.94 -21.89
CA THR A 67 -18.71 33.15 -23.01
C THR A 67 -18.60 34.61 -23.41
N GLU A 68 -17.70 34.90 -24.35
CA GLU A 68 -17.78 36.10 -25.18
C GLU A 68 -19.08 35.99 -26.01
N ASN A 69 -20.05 36.83 -25.67
CA ASN A 69 -20.99 37.50 -26.59
C ASN A 69 -21.78 38.58 -25.83
#